data_AF-A0A1G3TJM3-F1
#
_entry.id   AF-A0A1G3TJM3-F1
#
_cell.length_a   1.000
_cell.length_b   1.000
_cell.length_c   1.000
_cell.angle_alpha   90.00
_cell.angle_beta   90.00
_cell.angle_gamma   90.00
#
_symmetry.space_group_name_H-M   'P 1'
#
loop_
_entity.id
_entity.type
_entity.pdbx_description
1 polymer ?
#
loop_
_entity_poly.entity_id
_entity_poly.type
_entity_poly.pdbx_seq_one_letter_code
_entity_poly.pdbx_strand_id
1 'polypeptide(L)'
;MSKKDAYKQKIEAELELVQVKLAEYKAKSKIYAADVHIKYIEHVDELEHMYEATKAKLKNLDEAGEEKWEHFKDDVESAWNALSASVKDAAEKFKK
;
A
#
# COMPACT_ATOMS: atom_id res chain seq x y z
N MET A 1 -4.68 -12.06 -21.84
CA MET A 1 -3.99 -11.69 -20.59
C MET A 1 -3.01 -12.79 -20.24
N SER A 2 -1.74 -12.43 -20.05
CA SER A 2 -0.76 -13.35 -19.47
C SER A 2 -0.99 -13.46 -17.96
N LYS A 3 -0.42 -14.49 -17.31
CA LYS A 3 -0.40 -14.59 -15.84
C LYS A 3 0.24 -13.36 -15.18
N LYS A 4 1.19 -12.72 -15.87
CA LYS A 4 1.89 -11.52 -15.43
C LYS A 4 0.95 -10.31 -15.40
N ASP A 5 0.16 -10.12 -16.44
CA ASP A 5 -0.81 -9.02 -16.53
C ASP A 5 -1.88 -9.15 -15.45
N ALA A 6 -2.41 -10.36 -15.25
CA ALA A 6 -3.42 -10.63 -14.22
C ALA A 6 -2.86 -10.36 -12.80
N TYR A 7 -1.60 -10.70 -12.56
CA TYR A 7 -0.94 -10.42 -11.28
C TYR A 7 -0.77 -8.90 -11.07
N LYS A 8 -0.28 -8.16 -12.07
CA LYS A 8 -0.12 -6.70 -11.99
C LYS A 8 -1.44 -6.01 -11.69
N GLN A 9 -2.47 -6.32 -12.47
CA GLN A 9 -3.81 -5.75 -12.30
C GLN A 9 -4.40 -6.03 -10.91
N LYS A 10 -4.15 -7.21 -10.35
CA LYS A 10 -4.57 -7.54 -8.99
C LYS A 10 -3.92 -6.59 -7.98
N ILE A 11 -2.60 -6.45 -8.01
CA ILE A 11 -1.87 -5.60 -7.06
C ILE A 11 -2.23 -4.12 -7.26
N GLU A 12 -2.40 -3.66 -8.51
CA GLU A 12 -2.87 -2.30 -8.80
C GLU A 12 -4.24 -2.04 -8.18
N ALA A 13 -5.21 -2.94 -8.39
CA ALA A 13 -6.54 -2.79 -7.81
C ALA A 13 -6.53 -2.80 -6.28
N GLU A 14 -5.70 -3.65 -5.67
CA GLU A 14 -5.55 -3.67 -4.21
C GLU A 14 -4.85 -2.39 -3.68
N LEU A 15 -3.88 -1.84 -4.41
CA LEU A 15 -3.24 -0.56 -4.11
C LEU A 15 -4.23 0.60 -4.19
N GLU A 16 -5.12 0.63 -5.18
CA GLU A 16 -6.20 1.63 -5.27
C GLU A 16 -7.10 1.58 -4.02
N LEU A 17 -7.47 0.39 -3.56
CA LEU A 17 -8.24 0.22 -2.33
C LEU A 17 -7.49 0.73 -1.10
N VAL A 18 -6.18 0.49 -1.02
CA VAL A 18 -5.34 1.03 0.05
C VAL A 18 -5.33 2.56 0.02
N GLN A 19 -5.15 3.17 -1.16
CA GLN A 19 -5.14 4.62 -1.30
C GLN A 19 -6.44 5.26 -0.80
N VAL A 20 -7.60 4.66 -1.11
CA VAL A 20 -8.89 5.13 -0.61
C VAL A 20 -8.94 5.05 0.93
N LYS A 21 -8.48 3.95 1.53
CA LYS A 21 -8.44 3.80 2.99
C LYS A 21 -7.50 4.81 3.66
N LEU A 22 -6.33 5.07 3.08
CA LEU A 22 -5.40 6.08 3.59
C LEU A 22 -6.02 7.48 3.57
N ALA A 23 -6.70 7.84 2.49
CA ALA A 23 -7.43 9.10 2.40
C ALA A 23 -8.54 9.18 3.47
N GLU A 24 -9.28 8.10 3.69
CA GLU A 24 -10.29 8.00 4.75
C GLU A 24 -9.69 8.19 6.14
N TYR A 25 -8.56 7.54 6.44
CA TYR A 25 -7.83 7.65 7.70
C TYR A 25 -7.29 9.06 7.94
N LYS A 26 -6.73 9.69 6.90
CA LYS A 26 -6.27 11.08 6.93
C LYS A 26 -7.40 12.07 7.16
N ALA A 27 -8.59 11.78 6.65
CA ALA A 27 -9.78 12.60 6.89
C ALA A 27 -10.30 12.40 8.32
N LYS A 28 -10.42 11.15 8.78
CA LYS A 28 -10.85 10.81 10.13
C LYS A 28 -9.91 11.37 11.20
N SER A 29 -8.60 11.35 10.95
CA SER A 29 -7.61 11.89 11.90
C SER A 29 -7.90 13.35 12.26
N LYS A 30 -8.45 14.15 11.35
CA LYS A 30 -8.78 15.58 11.55
C LYS A 30 -9.93 15.81 12.53
N ILE A 31 -10.71 14.78 12.84
CA ILE A 31 -11.85 14.85 13.77
C ILE A 31 -11.37 14.64 15.22
N TYR A 32 -10.21 14.01 15.42
CA TYR A 32 -9.67 13.75 16.75
C TYR A 32 -8.92 14.96 17.34
N ALA A 33 -8.73 14.94 18.66
CA ALA A 33 -7.92 15.93 19.37
C ALA A 33 -6.48 16.01 18.81
N ALA A 34 -5.81 17.16 18.96
CA ALA A 34 -4.52 17.44 18.33
C ALA A 34 -3.43 16.38 18.60
N ASP A 35 -3.31 15.87 19.82
CA ASP A 35 -2.32 14.83 20.17
C ASP A 35 -2.60 13.49 19.49
N VAL A 36 -3.87 13.16 19.31
CA VAL A 36 -4.33 11.95 18.64
C VAL A 36 -4.19 12.12 17.12
N HIS A 37 -4.51 13.31 16.62
CA HIS A 37 -4.32 13.70 15.23
C HIS A 37 -2.87 13.55 14.75
N ILE A 38 -1.89 14.04 15.52
CA ILE A 38 -0.46 13.96 15.18
C ILE A 38 -0.03 12.50 15.04
N LYS A 39 -0.32 11.65 16.03
CA LYS A 39 0.02 10.22 15.98
C LYS A 39 -0.63 9.50 14.79
N TYR A 40 -1.86 9.89 14.45
CA TYR A 40 -2.54 9.32 13.29
C TYR A 40 -1.95 9.79 11.96
N ILE A 41 -1.54 11.05 11.84
CA ILE A 41 -0.86 11.54 10.64
C ILE A 41 0.46 10.81 10.46
N GLU A 42 1.27 10.65 11.51
CA GLU A 42 2.55 9.92 11.42
C GLU A 42 2.35 8.50 10.88
N HIS A 43 1.37 7.76 11.40
CA HIS A 43 1.04 6.43 10.89
C HIS A 43 0.48 6.44 9.46
N VAL A 44 -0.34 7.42 9.09
CA VAL A 44 -0.86 7.52 7.71
C VAL A 44 0.29 7.83 6.75
N ASP A 45 1.22 8.70 7.12
CA ASP A 45 2.38 9.06 6.32
C ASP A 45 3.32 7.85 6.13
N GLU A 46 3.55 7.04 7.18
CA GLU A 46 4.27 5.77 7.07
C GLU A 46 3.62 4.83 6.04
N LEU A 47 2.29 4.70 6.07
CA LEU A 47 1.56 3.88 5.12
C LEU A 47 1.58 4.46 3.70
N GLU A 48 1.52 5.79 3.55
CA GLU A 48 1.69 6.47 2.26
C GLU A 48 3.08 6.18 1.66
N HIS A 49 4.14 6.21 2.48
CA HIS A 49 5.49 5.83 2.06
C HIS A 49 5.57 4.37 1.59
N MET A 50 4.96 3.44 2.32
CA MET A 50 4.91 2.03 1.94
C MET A 50 4.10 1.80 0.65
N TYR A 51 3.02 2.56 0.47
CA TYR A 51 2.22 2.56 -0.76
C TYR A 51 3.05 2.99 -1.96
N GLU A 52 3.72 4.14 -1.88
CA GLU A 52 4.56 4.65 -2.97
C GLU A 52 5.73 3.71 -3.29
N ALA A 53 6.36 3.11 -2.26
CA ALA A 53 7.41 2.12 -2.46
C ALA A 53 6.89 0.87 -3.21
N THR A 54 5.71 0.36 -2.84
CA THR A 54 5.11 -0.81 -3.49
C THR A 54 4.72 -0.50 -4.94
N LYS A 55 4.15 0.69 -5.18
CA LYS A 55 3.79 1.18 -6.51
C LYS A 55 5.02 1.36 -7.41
N ALA A 56 6.11 1.91 -6.88
CA ALA A 56 7.38 2.02 -7.60
C ALA A 56 7.94 0.65 -7.98
N LYS A 57 7.93 -0.32 -7.06
CA LYS A 57 8.34 -1.69 -7.35
C LYS A 57 7.46 -2.35 -8.42
N LEU A 58 6.15 -2.14 -8.36
CA LEU A 58 5.21 -2.67 -9.36
C LEU A 58 5.47 -2.10 -10.76
N LYS A 59 5.81 -0.81 -10.83
CA LYS A 59 6.25 -0.18 -12.09
C LYS A 59 7.56 -0.79 -12.61
N ASN A 60 8.54 -1.03 -11.72
CA ASN A 60 9.78 -1.71 -12.12
C ASN A 60 9.53 -3.14 -12.60
N LEU A 61 8.56 -3.86 -12.01
CA LEU A 61 8.11 -5.17 -12.48
C LEU A 61 7.44 -5.07 -13.86
N ASP A 62 6.81 -3.94 -14.18
CA ASP A 62 6.21 -3.70 -15.49
C ASP A 62 7.26 -3.53 -16.59
N GLU A 63 8.32 -2.79 -16.28
CA GLU A 63 9.46 -2.54 -17.16
C GLU A 63 10.44 -3.74 -17.23
N ALA A 64 10.31 -4.72 -16.32
CA ALA A 64 11.19 -5.87 -16.27
C ALA A 64 10.94 -6.86 -17.43
N GLY A 65 12.02 -7.28 -18.08
CA GLY A 65 12.01 -8.40 -19.02
C GLY A 65 11.70 -9.74 -18.35
N GLU A 66 11.33 -10.75 -19.15
CA GLU A 66 10.83 -12.04 -18.64
C GLU A 66 11.80 -12.77 -17.70
N GLU A 67 13.11 -12.64 -17.93
CA GLU A 67 14.16 -13.31 -17.14
C GLU A 67 14.24 -12.80 -15.70
N LYS A 68 13.91 -11.53 -15.46
CA LYS A 68 13.96 -10.90 -14.12
C LYS A 68 12.60 -10.79 -13.46
N TRP A 69 11.53 -11.16 -14.16
CA TRP A 69 10.16 -10.95 -13.72
C TRP A 69 9.85 -11.62 -12.38
N GLU A 70 10.27 -12.87 -12.18
CA GLU A 70 10.03 -13.58 -10.90
C GLU A 70 10.73 -12.89 -9.72
N HIS A 71 11.96 -12.42 -9.91
CA HIS A 71 12.69 -11.71 -8.85
C HIS A 71 12.01 -10.39 -8.45
N PHE A 72 11.62 -9.58 -9.43
CA PHE A 72 10.89 -8.34 -9.15
C PHE A 72 9.50 -8.61 -8.58
N LYS A 73 8.87 -9.72 -8.96
CA LYS A 73 7.56 -10.11 -8.44
C LYS A 73 7.67 -10.45 -6.97
N ASP A 74 8.67 -11.22 -6.54
CA ASP A 74 8.91 -11.51 -5.12
C ASP A 74 9.12 -10.21 -4.31
N ASP A 75 9.85 -9.25 -4.88
CA ASP A 75 10.08 -7.93 -4.29
C ASP A 75 8.78 -7.12 -4.12
N VAL A 76 7.88 -7.20 -5.11
CA VAL A 76 6.54 -6.58 -5.08
C VAL A 76 5.66 -7.31 -4.06
N GLU A 77 5.64 -8.64 -4.04
CA GLU A 77 4.86 -9.43 -3.07
C GLU A 77 5.30 -9.12 -1.63
N SER A 78 6.60 -9.02 -1.38
CA SER A 78 7.13 -8.67 -0.06
C SER A 78 6.67 -7.27 0.39
N ALA A 79 6.81 -6.27 -0.48
CA ALA A 79 6.39 -4.90 -0.17
C ALA A 79 4.88 -4.79 0.01
N TRP A 80 4.11 -5.46 -0.85
CA TRP A 80 2.66 -5.51 -0.78
C TRP A 80 2.17 -6.18 0.51
N ASN A 81 2.76 -7.32 0.89
CA ASN A 81 2.39 -8.01 2.13
C ASN A 81 2.65 -7.15 3.36
N ALA A 82 3.78 -6.44 3.40
CA ALA A 82 4.08 -5.50 4.48
C ALA A 82 3.05 -4.36 4.52
N LEU A 83 2.75 -3.73 3.38
CA LEU A 83 1.76 -2.65 3.28
C LEU A 83 0.37 -3.14 3.72
N SER A 84 -0.09 -4.27 3.20
CA SER A 84 -1.40 -4.84 3.51
C SER A 84 -1.55 -5.15 5.00
N ALA A 85 -0.50 -5.71 5.63
CA ALA A 85 -0.47 -5.95 7.07
C ALA A 85 -0.56 -4.64 7.87
N SER A 86 0.24 -3.62 7.52
CA SER A 86 0.22 -2.33 8.21
C SER A 86 -1.10 -1.59 8.02
N VAL A 87 -1.70 -1.61 6.83
CA VAL A 87 -3.02 -1.02 6.58
C VAL A 87 -4.10 -1.74 7.39
N LYS A 88 -4.02 -3.07 7.53
CA LYS A 88 -4.95 -3.84 8.33
C LYS A 88 -4.83 -3.52 9.82
N ASP A 89 -3.61 -3.45 10.34
CA ASP A 89 -3.34 -3.02 11.74
C ASP A 89 -3.89 -1.62 11.99
N ALA A 90 -3.62 -0.69 11.07
CA ALA A 90 -4.15 0.66 11.13
C ALA A 90 -5.69 0.64 11.13
N ALA A 91 -6.33 -0.13 10.25
CA ALA A 91 -7.79 -0.27 10.19
C ALA A 91 -8.40 -0.75 11.51
N GLU A 92 -7.73 -1.65 12.24
CA GLU A 92 -8.16 -2.12 13.55
C GLU A 92 -8.03 -1.03 14.62
N LYS A 93 -6.96 -0.24 14.57
CA LYS A 93 -6.77 0.92 15.45
C LYS A 93 -7.81 2.02 15.19
N PHE A 94 -8.15 2.28 13.93
CA PHE A 94 -9.15 3.28 13.52
C PHE A 94 -10.61 2.87 13.80
N LYS A 95 -10.89 1.59 14.04
CA LYS A 95 -12.23 1.11 14.43
C LYS A 95 -12.55 1.32 15.91
N LYS A 96 -11.54 1.57 16.74
CA LYS A 96 -11.67 1.78 18.18
C LYS A 96 -11.90 3.25 18.51
#